data_AF-A0A3C2DXP6-F1
#
_entry.id   AF-A0A3C2DXP6-F1
#
_cell.length_a   1.000
_cell.length_b   1.000
_cell.length_c   1.000
_cell.angle_alpha   90.00
_cell.angle_beta   90.00
_cell.angle_gamma   90.00
#
_symmetry.space_group_name_H-M   'P 1'
#
loop_
_entity.id
_entity.type
_entity.pdbx_description
1 polymer ?
#
loop_
_entity_poly.entity_id
_entity_poly.type
_entity_poly.pdbx_seq_one_letter_code
_entity_poly.pdbx_strand_id
1 'polypeptide(L)'
;IPLVVITSEWESSLAKAADIALIMPESEEACSMGLAPTTSTTVMLALGDALAMALLNREGFSAEEFHVFHPQGRLGARLVRVENLMHHGDEIPLLGLGTPMSEALLAMTNKRFGCIGIVDKGGMLNGIITDGDLRRHMGDNLLSQATDEVMTANPKTIGPHALAAEALQIMNSDRITSLFVVEDDLPVGIIHIHDCLRAGIV
;
A
#
# COMPACT_ATOMS: atom_id res chain seq x y z
N ILE A 1 -42.92 -9.59 -3.68
CA ILE A 1 -41.52 -9.66 -3.19
C ILE A 1 -40.92 -10.86 -3.91
N PRO A 2 -39.86 -10.71 -4.72
CA PRO A 2 -39.22 -11.84 -5.38
C PRO A 2 -38.71 -12.86 -4.35
N LEU A 3 -38.97 -14.15 -4.58
CA LEU A 3 -38.54 -15.26 -3.74
C LEU A 3 -37.37 -15.99 -4.39
N VAL A 4 -36.21 -15.95 -3.74
CA VAL A 4 -35.03 -16.73 -4.12
C VAL A 4 -34.87 -17.90 -3.14
N VAL A 5 -34.68 -19.10 -3.67
CA VAL A 5 -34.54 -20.34 -2.91
C VAL A 5 -33.23 -21.02 -3.24
N ILE A 6 -32.61 -21.64 -2.24
CA ILE A 6 -31.48 -22.57 -2.40
C ILE A 6 -31.98 -23.95 -1.95
N THR A 7 -31.84 -24.96 -2.81
CA THR A 7 -32.23 -26.35 -2.50
C THR A 7 -31.48 -27.32 -3.39
N SER A 8 -31.39 -28.60 -3.01
CA SER A 8 -30.79 -29.65 -3.87
C SER A 8 -31.81 -30.32 -4.81
N GLU A 9 -33.10 -30.16 -4.54
CA GLU A 9 -34.18 -30.86 -5.26
C GLU A 9 -34.94 -29.90 -6.17
N TRP A 10 -34.76 -30.05 -7.48
CA TRP A 10 -35.36 -29.16 -8.48
C TRP A 10 -36.89 -29.30 -8.57
N GLU A 11 -37.45 -30.47 -8.25
CA GLU A 11 -38.91 -30.69 -8.25
C GLU A 11 -39.59 -30.41 -6.91
N SER A 12 -38.85 -29.96 -5.90
CA SER A 12 -39.40 -29.69 -4.58
C SER A 12 -40.50 -28.63 -4.62
N SER A 13 -41.45 -28.70 -3.69
CA SER A 13 -42.47 -27.68 -3.52
C SER A 13 -41.85 -26.29 -3.27
N LEU A 14 -40.68 -26.26 -2.61
CA LEU A 14 -39.92 -25.05 -2.35
C LEU A 14 -39.33 -24.45 -3.64
N ALA A 15 -38.70 -25.28 -4.50
CA ALA A 15 -38.19 -24.82 -5.80
C ALA A 15 -39.31 -24.29 -6.70
N LYS A 16 -40.45 -25.00 -6.75
CA LYS A 16 -41.62 -24.62 -7.57
C LYS A 16 -42.29 -23.33 -7.11
N ALA A 17 -42.13 -22.94 -5.85
CA ALA A 17 -42.70 -21.70 -5.29
C ALA A 17 -41.80 -20.48 -5.52
N ALA A 18 -40.54 -20.66 -5.91
CA ALA A 18 -39.55 -19.60 -6.05
C ALA A 18 -39.62 -18.90 -7.42
N ASP A 19 -39.32 -17.60 -7.46
CA ASP A 19 -39.06 -16.89 -8.71
C ASP A 19 -37.69 -17.27 -9.29
N ILE A 20 -36.72 -17.56 -8.41
CA ILE A 20 -35.38 -18.05 -8.76
C ILE A 20 -35.00 -19.18 -7.81
N ALA A 21 -34.73 -20.36 -8.35
CA ALA A 21 -34.23 -21.51 -7.60
C ALA A 21 -32.77 -21.79 -7.95
N LEU A 22 -31.88 -21.65 -6.96
CA LEU A 22 -30.48 -22.06 -7.04
C LEU A 22 -30.39 -23.52 -6.62
N ILE A 23 -30.27 -24.40 -7.61
CA ILE A 23 -30.25 -25.85 -7.40
C ILE A 23 -28.82 -26.30 -7.11
N MET A 24 -28.57 -26.78 -5.90
CA MET A 24 -27.32 -27.42 -5.52
C MET A 24 -27.27 -28.86 -6.06
N PRO A 25 -26.09 -29.39 -6.40
CA PRO A 25 -25.96 -30.78 -6.77
C PRO A 25 -26.32 -31.70 -5.60
N GLU A 26 -26.97 -32.81 -5.89
CA GLU A 26 -27.10 -33.90 -4.92
C GLU A 26 -25.70 -34.35 -4.49
N SER A 27 -25.50 -34.47 -3.19
CA SER A 27 -24.18 -34.69 -2.61
C SER A 27 -24.28 -35.71 -1.50
N GLU A 28 -23.52 -36.80 -1.61
CA GLU A 28 -23.48 -37.83 -0.58
C GLU A 28 -22.84 -37.29 0.69
N GLU A 29 -23.48 -37.53 1.84
CA GLU A 29 -22.97 -37.10 3.12
C GLU A 29 -21.79 -37.97 3.57
N ALA A 30 -20.71 -37.34 4.01
CA ALA A 30 -19.57 -38.05 4.60
C ALA A 30 -19.92 -38.71 5.95
N CYS A 31 -21.01 -38.27 6.59
CA CYS A 31 -21.54 -38.89 7.80
C CYS A 31 -22.09 -40.29 7.48
N SER A 32 -21.47 -41.34 8.02
CA SER A 32 -21.88 -42.73 7.82
C SER A 32 -23.32 -43.07 8.25
N MET A 33 -23.91 -42.24 9.12
CA MET A 33 -25.30 -42.39 9.55
C MET A 33 -26.29 -41.52 8.74
N GLY A 34 -25.80 -40.63 7.88
CA GLY A 34 -26.63 -39.70 7.10
C GLY A 34 -27.38 -38.66 7.92
N LEU A 35 -27.06 -38.50 9.22
CA LEU A 35 -27.79 -37.62 10.14
C LEU A 35 -27.21 -36.21 10.20
N ALA A 36 -25.90 -36.07 10.01
CA ALA A 36 -25.21 -34.80 10.11
C ALA A 36 -24.94 -34.24 8.70
N PRO A 37 -25.30 -32.97 8.45
CA PRO A 37 -24.95 -32.32 7.20
C PRO A 37 -23.44 -32.01 7.21
N THR A 38 -22.72 -32.60 6.27
CA THR A 38 -21.26 -32.57 6.15
C THR A 38 -20.83 -32.07 4.78
N THR A 39 -21.25 -32.77 3.74
CA THR A 39 -20.99 -32.39 2.35
C THR A 39 -21.94 -31.27 1.95
N SER A 40 -23.23 -31.38 2.30
CA SER A 40 -24.23 -30.35 1.96
C SER A 40 -23.93 -28.96 2.54
N THR A 41 -23.42 -28.89 3.77
CA THR A 41 -22.98 -27.62 4.39
C THR A 41 -21.79 -27.02 3.64
N THR A 42 -20.86 -27.85 3.19
CA THR A 42 -19.71 -27.41 2.39
C THR A 42 -20.14 -26.90 1.01
N VAL A 43 -21.06 -27.60 0.34
CA VAL A 43 -21.64 -27.17 -0.94
C VAL A 43 -22.39 -25.85 -0.79
N MET A 44 -23.15 -25.69 0.31
CA MET A 44 -23.87 -24.44 0.58
C MET A 44 -22.92 -23.27 0.85
N LEU A 45 -21.81 -23.48 1.58
CA LEU A 45 -20.76 -22.48 1.76
C LEU A 45 -20.14 -22.07 0.42
N ALA A 46 -19.77 -23.04 -0.42
CA ALA A 46 -19.20 -22.78 -1.74
C ALA A 46 -20.17 -22.01 -2.66
N LEU A 47 -21.47 -22.32 -2.61
CA LEU A 47 -22.49 -21.55 -3.33
C LEU A 47 -22.58 -20.10 -2.81
N GLY A 48 -22.53 -19.92 -1.48
CA GLY A 48 -22.48 -18.60 -0.86
C GLY A 48 -21.29 -17.76 -1.35
N ASP A 49 -20.09 -18.36 -1.36
CA ASP A 49 -18.87 -17.71 -1.87
C ASP A 49 -19.00 -17.38 -3.36
N ALA A 50 -19.55 -18.29 -4.16
CA ALA A 50 -19.78 -18.06 -5.58
C ALA A 50 -20.73 -16.87 -5.83
N LEU A 51 -21.80 -16.74 -5.05
CA LEU A 51 -22.73 -15.61 -5.13
C LEU A 51 -22.06 -14.30 -4.72
N ALA A 52 -21.27 -14.32 -3.64
CA ALA A 52 -20.53 -13.15 -3.18
C ALA A 52 -19.52 -12.68 -4.26
N MET A 53 -18.75 -13.61 -4.83
CA MET A 53 -17.79 -13.30 -5.89
C MET A 53 -18.47 -12.83 -7.19
N ALA A 54 -19.60 -13.43 -7.56
CA ALA A 54 -20.37 -13.00 -8.71
C ALA A 54 -20.88 -11.55 -8.53
N LEU A 55 -21.34 -11.20 -7.33
CA LEU A 55 -21.76 -9.84 -7.01
C LEU A 55 -20.57 -8.88 -7.02
N LEU A 56 -19.47 -9.22 -6.35
CA LEU A 56 -18.23 -8.42 -6.34
C LEU A 56 -17.76 -8.09 -7.76
N ASN A 57 -17.71 -9.10 -8.65
CA ASN A 57 -17.32 -8.91 -10.04
C ASN A 57 -18.31 -8.04 -10.82
N ARG A 58 -19.62 -8.21 -10.59
CA ARG A 58 -20.66 -7.45 -11.29
C ARG A 58 -20.67 -5.99 -10.89
N GLU A 59 -20.47 -5.70 -9.61
CA GLU A 59 -20.41 -4.33 -9.10
C GLU A 59 -19.05 -3.66 -9.36
N GLY A 60 -18.07 -4.40 -9.90
CA GLY A 60 -16.73 -3.88 -10.17
C GLY A 60 -15.93 -3.59 -8.90
N PHE A 61 -16.24 -4.28 -7.80
CA PHE A 61 -15.73 -3.97 -6.46
C PHE A 61 -14.20 -3.98 -6.42
N SER A 62 -13.60 -2.81 -6.33
CA SER A 62 -12.15 -2.64 -6.45
C SER A 62 -11.44 -2.81 -5.11
N ALA A 63 -10.11 -2.93 -5.17
CA ALA A 63 -9.28 -2.93 -3.98
C ALA A 63 -9.36 -1.58 -3.24
N GLU A 64 -9.48 -0.45 -3.95
CA GLU A 64 -9.73 0.84 -3.30
C GLU A 64 -11.07 0.85 -2.56
N GLU A 65 -12.13 0.32 -3.17
CA GLU A 65 -13.44 0.22 -2.52
C GLU A 65 -13.40 -0.70 -1.29
N PHE A 66 -12.63 -1.79 -1.35
CA PHE A 66 -12.38 -2.64 -0.18
C PHE A 66 -11.80 -1.83 0.99
N HIS A 67 -10.80 -0.97 0.74
CA HIS A 67 -10.22 -0.11 1.78
C HIS A 67 -11.24 0.88 2.36
N VAL A 68 -12.09 1.48 1.52
CA VAL A 68 -13.14 2.42 1.96
C VAL A 68 -14.15 1.75 2.89
N PHE A 69 -14.62 0.54 2.53
CA PHE A 69 -15.62 -0.17 3.32
C PHE A 69 -15.03 -0.95 4.51
N HIS A 70 -13.73 -1.27 4.46
CA HIS A 70 -13.03 -2.04 5.49
C HIS A 70 -11.68 -1.40 5.84
N PRO A 71 -11.67 -0.15 6.36
CA PRO A 71 -10.42 0.56 6.62
C PRO A 71 -9.63 -0.07 7.79
N GLN A 72 -10.29 -0.82 8.67
CA GLN A 72 -9.65 -1.49 9.79
C GLN A 72 -9.19 -2.90 9.44
N GLY A 73 -8.04 -3.29 10.00
CA GLY A 73 -7.49 -4.64 9.88
C GLY A 73 -6.41 -4.78 8.80
N ARG A 74 -5.78 -5.96 8.76
CA ARG A 74 -4.60 -6.21 7.93
C ARG A 74 -4.84 -6.04 6.43
N LEU A 75 -6.03 -6.38 5.94
CA LEU A 75 -6.34 -6.30 4.51
C LEU A 75 -6.50 -4.85 4.06
N GLY A 76 -7.23 -4.03 4.82
CA GLY A 76 -7.35 -2.59 4.56
C GLY A 76 -6.00 -1.88 4.62
N ALA A 77 -5.15 -2.21 5.61
CA ALA A 77 -3.80 -1.64 5.74
C ALA A 77 -2.88 -1.95 4.54
N ARG A 78 -3.04 -3.12 3.90
CA ARG A 78 -2.26 -3.51 2.70
C ARG A 78 -2.63 -2.69 1.46
N LEU A 79 -3.76 -1.99 1.47
CA LEU A 79 -4.30 -1.23 0.35
C LEU A 79 -4.09 0.29 0.50
N VAL A 80 -3.43 0.72 1.57
CA VAL A 80 -3.09 2.13 1.78
C VAL A 80 -2.04 2.55 0.76
N ARG A 81 -2.31 3.63 0.03
CA ARG A 81 -1.39 4.25 -0.92
C ARG A 81 -0.40 5.20 -0.24
N VAL A 82 0.76 5.37 -0.85
CA VAL A 82 1.83 6.27 -0.38
C VAL A 82 1.33 7.71 -0.25
N GLU A 83 0.55 8.21 -1.22
CA GLU A 83 -0.01 9.57 -1.20
C GLU A 83 -0.85 9.88 0.04
N ASN A 84 -1.43 8.85 0.68
CA ASN A 84 -2.24 9.03 1.89
C ASN A 84 -1.41 9.09 3.18
N LEU A 85 -0.12 8.73 3.13
CA LEU A 85 0.77 8.68 4.29
C LEU A 85 1.98 9.62 4.16
N MET A 86 2.30 10.08 2.95
CA MET A 86 3.47 10.93 2.72
C MET A 86 3.29 12.34 3.27
N HIS A 87 4.41 12.99 3.54
CA HIS A 87 4.51 14.41 3.85
C HIS A 87 4.66 15.24 2.57
N HIS A 88 4.14 16.47 2.58
CA HIS A 88 4.00 17.30 1.38
C HIS A 88 4.53 18.73 1.57
N GLY A 89 4.70 19.43 0.44
CA GLY A 89 5.00 20.87 0.42
C GLY A 89 6.28 21.20 1.18
N ASP A 90 6.19 22.14 2.11
CA ASP A 90 7.35 22.60 2.87
C ASP A 90 7.95 21.51 3.76
N GLU A 91 7.27 20.40 4.04
CA GLU A 91 7.85 19.30 4.81
C GLU A 91 8.91 18.53 4.03
N ILE A 92 8.86 18.56 2.70
CA ILE A 92 9.80 17.83 1.83
C ILE A 92 11.19 18.48 1.96
N PRO A 93 12.22 17.77 2.45
CA PRO A 93 13.55 18.33 2.57
C PRO A 93 14.21 18.38 1.20
N LEU A 94 14.22 19.56 0.56
CA LEU A 94 14.84 19.78 -0.75
C LEU A 94 15.81 20.97 -0.72
N LEU A 95 16.91 20.85 -1.45
CA LEU A 95 17.86 21.93 -1.74
C LEU A 95 18.33 21.87 -3.20
N GLY A 96 18.88 22.96 -3.70
CA GLY A 96 19.45 23.01 -5.05
C GLY A 96 20.83 22.37 -5.15
N LEU A 97 21.21 22.04 -6.39
CA LEU A 97 22.60 21.74 -6.74
C LEU A 97 23.52 22.92 -6.40
N GLY A 98 24.72 22.62 -5.88
CA GLY A 98 25.72 23.63 -5.53
C GLY A 98 25.50 24.33 -4.18
N THR A 99 24.43 23.99 -3.45
CA THR A 99 24.18 24.55 -2.11
C THR A 99 25.31 24.14 -1.15
N PRO A 100 25.80 25.04 -0.27
CA PRO A 100 26.80 24.68 0.73
C PRO A 100 26.28 23.65 1.73
N MET A 101 27.10 22.67 2.09
CA MET A 101 26.74 21.64 3.06
C MET A 101 26.35 22.18 4.46
N SER A 102 26.84 23.36 4.84
CA SER A 102 26.39 24.04 6.07
C SER A 102 24.87 24.32 6.08
N GLU A 103 24.29 24.68 4.94
CA GLU A 103 22.85 24.88 4.78
C GLU A 103 22.11 23.53 4.74
N ALA A 104 22.69 22.53 4.07
CA ALA A 104 22.15 21.16 4.03
C ALA A 104 21.99 20.55 5.43
N LEU A 105 23.01 20.71 6.30
CA LEU A 105 22.96 20.24 7.69
C LEU A 105 21.85 20.90 8.51
N LEU A 106 21.64 22.21 8.32
CA LEU A 106 20.56 22.94 8.99
C LEU A 106 19.20 22.44 8.52
N ALA A 107 19.03 22.26 7.22
CA ALA A 107 17.78 21.76 6.63
C ALA A 107 17.47 20.33 7.08
N MET A 108 18.47 19.42 7.09
CA MET A 108 18.30 18.04 7.60
C MET A 108 17.85 18.04 9.07
N THR A 109 18.45 18.89 9.90
CA THR A 109 18.08 19.02 11.32
C THR A 109 16.65 19.51 11.50
N ASN A 110 16.24 20.50 10.70
CA ASN A 110 14.90 21.08 10.79
C ASN A 110 13.80 20.14 10.31
N LYS A 111 14.05 19.37 9.24
CA LYS A 111 13.03 18.52 8.60
C LYS A 111 12.94 17.10 9.19
N ARG A 112 13.96 16.65 9.93
CA ARG A 112 13.93 15.41 10.76
C ARG A 112 13.69 14.09 10.00
N PHE A 113 13.92 14.03 8.69
CA PHE A 113 13.86 12.79 7.90
C PHE A 113 15.21 12.06 7.79
N GLY A 114 16.26 12.58 8.42
CA GLY A 114 17.63 12.03 8.34
C GLY A 114 18.24 12.10 6.93
N CYS A 115 17.59 12.83 6.03
CA CYS A 115 18.03 13.02 4.65
C CYS A 115 17.52 14.34 4.05
N ILE A 116 18.12 14.73 2.93
CA ILE A 116 17.70 15.85 2.09
C ILE A 116 17.88 15.49 0.62
N GLY A 117 16.90 15.85 -0.20
CA GLY A 117 16.91 15.66 -1.65
C GLY A 117 17.56 16.85 -2.32
N ILE A 118 18.33 16.59 -3.38
CA ILE A 118 18.99 17.62 -4.17
C ILE A 118 18.30 17.70 -5.52
N VAL A 119 17.78 18.88 -5.84
CA VAL A 119 17.04 19.14 -7.08
C VAL A 119 17.84 20.01 -8.04
N ASP A 120 17.61 19.80 -9.33
CA ASP A 120 18.16 20.65 -10.37
C ASP A 120 17.35 21.95 -10.58
N LYS A 121 17.71 22.73 -11.60
CA LYS A 121 17.00 23.97 -11.93
C LYS A 121 15.58 23.76 -12.44
N GLY A 122 15.26 22.56 -12.92
CA GLY A 122 13.92 22.15 -13.32
C GLY A 122 13.07 21.62 -12.16
N GLY A 123 13.68 21.44 -10.98
CA GLY A 123 13.03 20.87 -9.79
C GLY A 123 13.08 19.34 -9.75
N MET A 124 13.75 18.68 -10.69
CA MET A 124 13.86 17.22 -10.73
C MET A 124 14.83 16.72 -9.67
N LEU A 125 14.51 15.57 -9.06
CA LEU A 125 15.32 14.98 -8.00
C LEU A 125 16.57 14.29 -8.58
N ASN A 126 17.75 14.90 -8.37
CA ASN A 126 19.02 14.41 -8.91
C ASN A 126 19.86 13.62 -7.90
N GLY A 127 19.65 13.85 -6.60
CA GLY A 127 20.46 13.22 -5.56
C GLY A 127 19.83 13.23 -4.19
N ILE A 128 20.46 12.52 -3.27
CA ILE A 128 20.11 12.49 -1.84
C ILE A 128 21.38 12.59 -0.99
N ILE A 129 21.27 13.27 0.14
CA ILE A 129 22.27 13.27 1.21
C ILE A 129 21.59 12.72 2.46
N THR A 130 22.23 11.77 3.12
CA THR A 130 21.75 11.11 4.34
C THR A 130 22.72 11.30 5.50
N ASP A 131 22.29 11.04 6.74
CA ASP A 131 23.19 11.00 7.91
C ASP A 131 24.39 10.05 7.70
N GLY A 132 24.18 8.99 6.93
CA GLY A 132 25.24 8.06 6.53
C GLY A 132 26.29 8.70 5.62
N ASP A 133 25.88 9.57 4.70
CA ASP A 133 26.78 10.34 3.83
C ASP A 133 27.57 11.35 4.65
N LEU A 134 26.92 12.05 5.59
CA LEU A 134 27.58 12.98 6.50
C LEU A 134 28.70 12.28 7.26
N ARG A 135 28.40 11.15 7.91
CA ARG A 135 29.40 10.37 8.65
C ARG A 135 30.57 9.91 7.76
N ARG A 136 30.32 9.60 6.49
CA ARG A 136 31.35 9.16 5.53
C ARG A 136 32.25 10.31 5.05
N HIS A 137 31.74 11.53 5.02
CA HIS A 137 32.46 12.73 4.56
C HIS A 137 32.87 13.67 5.71
N MET A 138 32.67 13.27 6.97
CA MET A 138 33.09 14.04 8.14
C MET A 138 34.61 14.28 8.12
N GLY A 139 35.02 15.55 8.09
CA GLY A 139 36.40 16.01 8.07
C GLY A 139 36.47 17.53 7.98
N ASP A 140 37.69 18.08 7.89
CA ASP A 140 37.96 19.51 8.09
C ASP A 140 37.31 20.48 7.08
N ASN A 141 36.67 19.99 6.01
CA ASN A 141 36.08 20.81 4.96
C ASN A 141 34.63 20.48 4.57
N LEU A 142 33.94 19.60 5.32
CA LEU A 142 32.58 19.19 4.92
C LEU A 142 31.64 20.40 4.75
N LEU A 143 31.74 21.39 5.64
CA LEU A 143 30.86 22.57 5.65
C LEU A 143 31.00 23.48 4.42
N SER A 144 32.16 23.46 3.76
CA SER A 144 32.45 24.27 2.57
C SER A 144 32.23 23.52 1.26
N GLN A 145 32.03 22.21 1.30
CA GLN A 145 31.69 21.42 0.12
C GLN A 145 30.29 21.75 -0.40
N ALA A 146 30.12 21.57 -1.71
CA ALA A 146 28.83 21.69 -2.36
C ALA A 146 28.04 20.38 -2.26
N THR A 147 26.71 20.48 -2.24
CA THR A 147 25.81 19.32 -2.14
C THR A 147 26.05 18.27 -3.23
N ASP A 148 26.37 18.70 -4.45
CA ASP A 148 26.65 17.84 -5.60
C ASP A 148 27.97 17.05 -5.49
N GLU A 149 28.90 17.49 -4.64
CA GLU A 149 30.14 16.76 -4.35
C GLU A 149 29.94 15.64 -3.31
N VAL A 150 28.87 15.72 -2.52
CA VAL A 150 28.61 14.82 -1.37
C VAL A 150 27.44 13.87 -1.63
N MET A 151 26.46 14.29 -2.45
CA MET A 151 25.23 13.53 -2.67
C MET A 151 25.47 12.16 -3.31
N THR A 152 24.59 11.22 -2.97
CA THR A 152 24.40 10.00 -3.76
C THR A 152 23.45 10.33 -4.91
N ALA A 153 23.92 10.17 -6.16
CA ALA A 153 23.11 10.37 -7.36
C ALA A 153 22.06 9.26 -7.52
N ASN A 154 20.96 9.57 -8.21
CA ASN A 154 19.87 8.64 -8.53
C ASN A 154 19.32 7.91 -7.28
N PRO A 155 18.72 8.65 -6.32
CA PRO A 155 18.17 8.05 -5.12
C PRO A 155 17.06 7.06 -5.43
N LYS A 156 16.80 6.14 -4.50
CA LYS A 156 15.59 5.32 -4.55
C LYS A 156 14.37 6.22 -4.37
N THR A 157 13.34 5.97 -5.17
CA THR A 157 12.08 6.73 -5.17
C THR A 157 10.90 5.78 -5.29
N ILE A 158 9.70 6.30 -5.06
CA ILE A 158 8.43 5.60 -5.28
C ILE A 158 7.39 6.55 -5.87
N GLY A 159 6.40 6.04 -6.59
CA GLY A 159 5.28 6.85 -7.08
C GLY A 159 4.20 7.09 -6.01
N PRO A 160 3.41 8.18 -6.10
CA PRO A 160 2.36 8.52 -5.13
C PRO A 160 1.25 7.46 -5.05
N HIS A 161 0.93 6.81 -6.16
CA HIS A 161 -0.13 5.80 -6.25
C HIS A 161 0.31 4.39 -5.86
N ALA A 162 1.58 4.18 -5.55
CA ALA A 162 2.07 2.89 -5.08
C ALA A 162 1.50 2.55 -3.70
N LEU A 163 1.51 1.26 -3.36
CA LEU A 163 1.10 0.84 -2.02
C LEU A 163 2.17 1.21 -0.99
N ALA A 164 1.76 1.68 0.17
CA ALA A 164 2.67 1.98 1.27
C ALA A 164 3.39 0.71 1.79
N ALA A 165 2.80 -0.48 1.59
CA ALA A 165 3.49 -1.75 1.80
C ALA A 165 4.71 -1.94 0.87
N GLU A 166 4.63 -1.47 -0.38
CA GLU A 166 5.77 -1.49 -1.30
C GLU A 166 6.85 -0.49 -0.86
N ALA A 167 6.45 0.70 -0.40
CA ALA A 167 7.38 1.68 0.18
C ALA A 167 8.14 1.07 1.37
N LEU A 168 7.44 0.41 2.28
CA LEU A 168 8.04 -0.26 3.44
C LEU A 168 8.98 -1.40 3.01
N GLN A 169 8.62 -2.16 1.98
CA GLN A 169 9.48 -3.21 1.44
C GLN A 169 10.79 -2.65 0.87
N ILE A 170 10.74 -1.55 0.10
CA ILE A 170 11.93 -0.86 -0.41
C ILE A 170 12.79 -0.40 0.76
N MET A 171 12.19 0.30 1.73
CA MET A 171 12.88 0.79 2.92
C MET A 171 13.61 -0.33 3.68
N ASN A 172 12.95 -1.46 3.91
CA ASN A 172 13.56 -2.61 4.58
C ASN A 172 14.68 -3.27 3.76
N SER A 173 14.47 -3.43 2.45
CA SER A 173 15.42 -4.11 1.56
C SER A 173 16.71 -3.30 1.39
N ASP A 174 16.57 -2.00 1.19
CA ASP A 174 17.69 -1.06 1.00
C ASP A 174 18.23 -0.49 2.32
N ARG A 175 17.61 -0.85 3.46
CA ARG A 175 17.96 -0.38 4.82
C ARG A 175 17.97 1.14 4.94
N ILE A 176 16.97 1.78 4.36
CA ILE A 176 16.71 3.23 4.44
C ILE A 176 15.42 3.48 5.24
N THR A 177 15.32 4.65 5.88
CA THR A 177 14.17 5.00 6.74
C THR A 177 13.21 5.99 6.10
N SER A 178 13.61 6.61 4.99
CA SER A 178 12.87 7.64 4.27
C SER A 178 12.96 7.38 2.77
N LEU A 179 11.88 7.64 2.04
CA LEU A 179 11.82 7.47 0.59
C LEU A 179 11.13 8.69 -0.04
N PHE A 180 11.76 9.28 -1.05
CA PHE A 180 11.14 10.37 -1.80
C PHE A 180 10.05 9.81 -2.70
N VAL A 181 8.93 10.53 -2.73
CA VAL A 181 7.79 10.23 -3.59
C VAL A 181 7.86 11.16 -4.78
N VAL A 182 7.92 10.57 -5.97
CA VAL A 182 8.22 11.27 -7.21
C VAL A 182 7.15 10.96 -8.26
N GLU A 183 6.71 12.01 -8.95
CA GLU A 183 5.80 11.94 -10.10
C GLU A 183 6.46 12.73 -11.24
N ASP A 184 6.65 12.09 -12.41
CA ASP A 184 7.36 12.67 -13.56
C ASP A 184 8.72 13.32 -13.18
N ASP A 185 9.55 12.61 -12.42
CA ASP A 185 10.86 13.06 -11.88
C ASP A 185 10.81 14.23 -10.88
N LEU A 186 9.63 14.77 -10.58
CA LEU A 186 9.42 15.82 -9.59
C LEU A 186 9.10 15.23 -8.21
N PRO A 187 9.81 15.65 -7.14
CA PRO A 187 9.50 15.24 -5.79
C PRO A 187 8.19 15.89 -5.31
N VAL A 188 7.15 15.07 -5.18
CA VAL A 188 5.80 15.48 -4.73
C VAL A 188 5.53 15.15 -3.25
N GLY A 189 6.41 14.34 -2.64
CA GLY A 189 6.34 14.03 -1.22
C GLY A 189 7.55 13.27 -0.67
N ILE A 190 7.51 12.96 0.61
CA ILE A 190 8.45 12.07 1.28
C ILE A 190 7.71 11.21 2.30
N ILE A 191 8.03 9.91 2.38
CA ILE A 191 7.44 9.00 3.36
C ILE A 191 8.51 8.45 4.28
N HIS A 192 8.24 8.41 5.59
CA HIS A 192 9.11 7.80 6.59
C HIS A 192 8.59 6.42 7.00
N ILE A 193 9.50 5.52 7.40
CA ILE A 193 9.16 4.17 7.85
C ILE A 193 8.15 4.18 9.02
N HIS A 194 8.23 5.19 9.89
CA HIS A 194 7.31 5.35 11.01
C HIS A 194 5.88 5.71 10.59
N ASP A 195 5.69 6.33 9.43
CA ASP A 195 4.34 6.63 8.91
C ASP A 195 3.65 5.32 8.51
N CYS A 196 4.40 4.42 7.86
CA CYS A 196 3.94 3.07 7.52
C CYS A 196 3.58 2.27 8.78
N LEU A 197 4.46 2.27 9.79
CA LEU A 197 4.25 1.52 11.03
C LEU A 197 3.05 2.03 11.83
N ARG A 198 2.85 3.36 11.90
CA ARG A 198 1.69 3.97 12.56
C ARG A 198 0.38 3.64 11.85
N ALA A 199 0.42 3.51 10.52
CA ALA A 199 -0.71 3.04 9.73
C ALA A 199 -0.98 1.53 9.84
N GLY A 200 -0.18 0.80 10.63
CA GLY A 200 -0.35 -0.64 10.84
C GLY A 200 0.16 -1.50 9.67
N ILE A 201 1.04 -0.94 8.84
CA ILE A 201 1.71 -1.66 7.76
C ILE A 201 2.92 -2.38 8.36
N VAL A 202 2.96 -3.71 8.21
CA VAL A 202 3.95 -4.62 8.82
C VAL A 202 4.34 -5.74 7.87
#